data_AF-A0A2D9SS48-F1
#
_entry.id   AF-A0A2D9SS48-F1
#
_cell.length_a   1.000
_cell.length_b   1.000
_cell.length_c   1.000
_cell.angle_alpha   90.00
_cell.angle_beta   90.00
_cell.angle_gamma   90.00
#
_symmetry.space_group_name_H-M   'P 1'
#
loop_
_entity.id
_entity.type
_entity.pdbx_description
1 polymer ?
#
loop_
_entity_poly.entity_id
_entity_poly.type
_entity_poly.pdbx_seq_one_letter_code
_entity_poly.pdbx_strand_id
1 'polypeptide(L)'
;MLFGRTRAGRGTCGVCEFVPRPVALVIGHPASIWHLIDALQLEVDLLVAADISWALKLVEDGLRPDLLLLPSTQDDDALSPCNQLRKAPLAADIPIMVVD
;
A
#
# COMPACT_ATOMS: atom_id res chain seq x y z
N MET A 1 -0.09 -17.36 -6.37
CA MET A 1 -1.24 -17.59 -5.45
C MET A 1 -1.08 -16.64 -4.28
N LEU A 2 -1.82 -15.52 -4.26
CA LEU A 2 -1.87 -14.59 -3.13
C LEU A 2 -3.18 -14.84 -2.38
N PHE A 3 -3.07 -15.34 -1.15
CA PHE A 3 -4.20 -15.56 -0.26
C PHE A 3 -4.50 -14.26 0.50
N GLY A 4 -5.42 -13.45 -0.01
CA GLY A 4 -6.06 -12.39 0.78
C GLY A 4 -7.08 -13.02 1.73
N ARG A 5 -6.92 -12.82 3.05
CA ARG A 5 -7.90 -13.25 4.06
C ARG A 5 -9.13 -12.34 3.97
N THR A 6 -10.15 -12.77 3.24
CA THR A 6 -11.44 -12.06 3.12
C THR A 6 -12.27 -12.20 4.40
N ARG A 7 -12.72 -11.08 4.98
CA ARG A 7 -13.75 -11.05 6.03
C ARG A 7 -15.11 -10.75 5.38
N ALA A 8 -16.01 -11.73 5.38
CA ALA A 8 -17.42 -11.49 5.06
C ALA A 8 -18.05 -10.68 6.21
N GLY A 9 -18.48 -9.44 5.94
CA GLY A 9 -19.28 -8.66 6.88
C GLY A 9 -20.66 -9.31 7.06
N ARG A 10 -21.06 -9.62 8.30
CA ARG A 10 -22.40 -10.14 8.59
C ARG A 10 -23.43 -9.01 8.51
N GLY A 11 -24.06 -8.83 7.36
CA GLY A 11 -25.32 -8.10 7.25
C GLY A 11 -26.45 -8.92 7.85
N THR A 12 -27.34 -8.29 8.63
CA THR A 12 -28.51 -8.91 9.27
C THR A 12 -29.64 -9.29 8.30
N CYS A 13 -29.43 -9.16 6.99
CA CYS A 13 -30.40 -9.56 5.98
C CYS A 13 -29.70 -10.09 4.72
N GLY A 14 -29.61 -11.41 4.58
CA GLY A 14 -29.66 -12.18 3.32
C GLY A 14 -28.77 -11.82 2.10
N VAL A 15 -27.94 -10.80 2.14
CA VAL A 15 -27.11 -10.34 1.02
C VAL A 15 -25.69 -10.19 1.55
N CYS A 16 -24.80 -11.05 1.06
CA CYS A 16 -23.37 -10.85 1.24
C CYS A 16 -22.94 -9.76 0.25
N GLU A 17 -22.82 -8.52 0.70
CA GLU A 17 -22.21 -7.47 -0.11
C GLU A 17 -20.70 -7.68 -0.13
N PHE A 18 -20.16 -7.98 -1.30
CA PHE A 18 -18.72 -8.09 -1.50
C PHE A 18 -18.16 -6.68 -1.63
N VAL A 19 -17.65 -6.15 -0.52
CA VAL A 19 -16.92 -4.88 -0.52
C VAL A 19 -15.43 -5.22 -0.70
N PRO A 20 -14.84 -4.98 -1.89
CA PRO A 20 -13.40 -5.18 -2.08
C PRO A 20 -12.65 -4.26 -1.12
N ARG A 21 -11.67 -4.81 -0.39
CA ARG A 21 -10.81 -3.99 0.46
C ARG A 21 -9.81 -3.25 -0.42
N PRO A 22 -9.58 -1.95 -0.17
CA PRO A 22 -8.54 -1.22 -0.88
C PRO A 22 -7.18 -1.85 -0.57
N VAL A 23 -6.29 -1.85 -1.56
CA VAL A 23 -4.94 -2.39 -1.45
C VAL A 23 -3.95 -1.24 -1.27
N ALA A 24 -3.25 -1.20 -0.15
CA ALA A 24 -2.20 -0.21 0.11
C ALA A 24 -0.82 -0.86 0.03
N LEU A 25 0.10 -0.24 -0.72
CA LEU A 25 1.51 -0.66 -0.79
C LEU A 25 2.36 0.27 0.07
N VAL A 26 2.90 -0.27 1.16
CA VAL A 26 3.82 0.40 2.07
C VAL A 26 5.24 0.19 1.59
N ILE A 27 5.99 1.29 1.41
CA ILE A 27 7.37 1.26 0.96
C ILE A 27 8.28 1.61 2.13
N GLY A 28 8.97 0.63 2.69
CA GLY A 28 9.90 0.87 3.79
C GLY A 28 10.42 -0.42 4.40
N HIS A 29 11.52 -0.29 5.14
CA HIS A 29 12.10 -1.43 5.82
C HIS A 29 11.11 -1.98 6.88
N PRO A 30 10.88 -3.31 6.97
CA PRO A 30 9.88 -3.90 7.85
C PRO A 30 9.97 -3.41 9.29
N ALA A 31 11.20 -3.27 9.80
CA ALA A 31 11.46 -2.78 11.15
C ALA A 31 10.86 -1.40 11.46
N SER A 32 10.78 -0.51 10.45
CA SER A 32 10.33 0.87 10.61
C SER A 32 8.82 1.03 10.39
N ILE A 33 8.20 0.15 9.61
CA ILE A 33 6.80 0.27 9.19
C ILE A 33 5.85 -0.66 9.97
N TRP A 34 6.34 -1.43 10.94
CA TRP A 34 5.52 -2.33 11.75
C TRP A 34 4.31 -1.63 12.38
N HIS A 35 4.49 -0.41 12.88
CA HIS A 35 3.40 0.38 13.47
C HIS A 35 2.33 0.74 12.44
N LEU A 36 2.72 1.08 11.21
CA LEU A 36 1.77 1.35 10.13
C LEU A 36 1.01 0.09 9.70
N ILE A 37 1.72 -1.05 9.65
CA ILE A 37 1.10 -2.33 9.34
C ILE A 37 0.06 -2.68 10.41
N ASP A 38 0.43 -2.55 11.68
CA ASP A 38 -0.46 -2.88 12.79
C ASP A 38 -1.73 -2.01 12.82
N ALA A 39 -1.58 -0.73 12.50
CA ALA A 39 -2.70 0.23 12.44
C ALA A 39 -3.67 -0.05 11.27
N LEU A 40 -3.15 -0.41 10.10
CA LEU A 40 -3.95 -0.45 8.86
C LEU A 40 -4.43 -1.85 8.45
N GLN A 41 -3.85 -2.92 8.97
CA GLN A 41 -4.16 -4.31 8.59
C GLN A 41 -5.64 -4.72 8.76
N LEU A 42 -6.39 -4.01 9.61
CA LEU A 42 -7.79 -4.30 9.85
C LEU A 42 -8.71 -3.64 8.82
N GLU A 43 -8.26 -2.58 8.15
CA GLU A 43 -9.08 -1.74 7.27
C GLU A 43 -8.77 -1.97 5.79
N VAL A 44 -7.50 -2.21 5.46
CA VAL A 44 -7.02 -2.34 4.08
C VAL A 44 -6.18 -3.62 3.90
N ASP A 45 -6.09 -4.10 2.67
CA ASP A 45 -5.15 -5.17 2.34
C ASP A 45 -3.76 -4.55 2.11
N LEU A 46 -2.79 -4.92 2.95
CA LEU A 46 -1.46 -4.33 2.92
C LEU A 46 -0.48 -5.18 2.12
N LEU A 47 0.27 -4.51 1.25
CA LEU A 47 1.45 -5.02 0.59
C LEU A 47 2.66 -4.23 1.08
N VAL A 48 3.80 -4.90 1.19
CA VAL A 48 5.02 -4.29 1.71
C VAL A 48 6.14 -4.46 0.69
N ALA A 49 6.77 -3.35 0.33
CA ALA A 49 8.01 -3.32 -0.41
C ALA A 49 9.12 -2.79 0.50
N ALA A 50 10.26 -3.49 0.54
CA ALA A 50 11.40 -3.10 1.38
C ALA A 50 11.99 -1.74 0.96
N ASP A 51 11.90 -1.42 -0.34
CA ASP A 51 12.43 -0.21 -0.96
C ASP A 51 11.63 0.15 -2.23
N ILE A 52 11.93 1.33 -2.79
CA ILE A 52 11.26 1.89 -3.96
C ILE A 52 11.47 1.02 -5.20
N SER A 53 12.67 0.45 -5.39
CA SER A 53 12.96 -0.38 -6.56
C SER A 53 12.09 -1.64 -6.56
N TRP A 54 11.89 -2.24 -5.39
CA TRP A 54 10.96 -3.36 -5.24
C TRP A 54 9.50 -2.94 -5.44
N ALA A 55 9.11 -1.78 -4.92
CA ALA A 55 7.76 -1.24 -5.11
C ALA A 55 7.43 -1.01 -6.59
N LEU A 56 8.37 -0.42 -7.33
CA LEU A 56 8.24 -0.20 -8.78
C LEU A 56 8.12 -1.51 -9.53
N LYS A 57 8.96 -2.50 -9.20
CA LYS A 57 8.88 -3.82 -9.83
C LYS A 57 7.53 -4.48 -9.63
N LEU A 58 6.96 -4.39 -8.42
CA LEU A 58 5.62 -4.93 -8.16
C LEU A 58 4.57 -4.25 -9.04
N VAL A 59 4.64 -2.92 -9.18
CA VAL A 59 3.73 -2.15 -10.04
C VAL A 59 3.93 -2.49 -11.52
N GLU A 60 5.17 -2.71 -11.97
CA GLU A 60 5.50 -3.15 -13.33
C GLU A 60 5.01 -4.58 -13.63
N ASP A 61 5.08 -5.48 -12.64
CA ASP A 61 4.55 -6.86 -12.71
C ASP A 61 3.01 -6.91 -12.71
N GLY A 62 2.34 -5.75 -12.74
CA GLY A 62 0.89 -5.62 -12.87
C GLY A 62 0.15 -5.41 -11.55
N LEU A 63 0.86 -5.21 -10.43
CA LEU A 63 0.22 -4.81 -9.18
C LEU A 63 -0.37 -3.40 -9.32
N ARG A 64 -1.64 -3.26 -8.96
CA ARG A 64 -2.36 -1.98 -8.91
C ARG A 64 -2.80 -1.69 -7.48
N PRO A 65 -1.91 -1.15 -6.63
CA PRO A 65 -2.34 -0.65 -5.33
C PRO A 65 -3.23 0.58 -5.51
N ASP A 66 -4.23 0.72 -4.65
CA ASP A 66 -5.11 1.90 -4.57
C ASP A 66 -4.42 3.08 -3.88
N LEU A 67 -3.38 2.81 -3.08
CA LEU A 67 -2.63 3.79 -2.30
C LEU A 67 -1.16 3.38 -2.14
N LEU A 68 -0.24 4.33 -2.32
CA LEU A 68 1.16 4.18 -1.93
C LEU A 68 1.40 4.89 -0.60
N LEU A 69 1.89 4.14 0.39
CA LEU A 69 2.26 4.66 1.70
C LEU A 69 3.77 4.75 1.82
N LEU A 70 4.27 5.96 2.04
CA LEU A 70 5.68 6.21 2.31
C LEU A 70 5.86 6.72 3.74
N PRO A 71 6.61 6.02 4.59
CA PRO A 71 6.99 6.55 5.89
C PRO A 71 7.86 7.79 5.68
N SER A 72 7.55 8.86 6.40
CA SER A 72 8.32 10.09 6.49
C SER A 72 9.72 9.74 6.99
N THR A 73 10.73 9.99 6.16
CA THR A 73 12.12 9.95 6.63
C THR A 73 12.46 11.33 7.17
N GLN A 74 13.12 11.41 8.33
CA GLN A 74 13.66 12.68 8.84
C GLN A 74 14.81 13.27 7.98
N ASP A 75 15.09 12.66 6.84
CA ASP A 75 16.05 13.12 5.86
C ASP A 75 15.43 14.25 5.02
N ASP A 76 16.19 15.32 4.76
CA ASP A 76 15.79 16.52 4.01
C ASP A 76 15.27 16.18 2.58
N ASP A 77 15.56 14.97 2.10
CA ASP A 77 15.17 14.46 0.78
C ASP A 77 13.91 13.57 0.78
N ALA A 78 12.98 13.79 1.73
CA ALA A 78 11.72 13.04 1.84
C ALA A 78 10.85 13.04 0.56
N LEU A 79 11.10 13.96 -0.38
CA LEU A 79 10.41 14.04 -1.67
C LEU A 79 11.09 13.26 -2.80
N SER A 80 12.35 12.87 -2.67
CA SER A 80 13.05 12.03 -3.67
C SER A 80 12.33 10.71 -3.98
N PRO A 81 11.81 9.97 -2.98
CA PRO A 81 11.01 8.77 -3.24
C PRO A 81 9.75 9.06 -4.06
N CYS A 82 9.04 10.11 -3.69
CA CYS A 82 7.81 10.52 -4.36
C CYS A 82 8.08 10.91 -5.82
N ASN A 83 9.19 11.60 -6.07
CA ASN A 83 9.61 12.00 -7.42
C ASN A 83 10.00 10.79 -8.29
N GLN A 84 10.64 9.77 -7.73
CA GLN A 84 10.95 8.54 -8.46
C GLN A 84 9.67 7.77 -8.82
N LEU A 85 8.73 7.65 -7.89
CA LEU A 85 7.45 6.98 -8.12
C LEU A 85 6.60 7.73 -9.15
N ARG A 86 6.55 9.06 -9.10
CA ARG A 86 5.82 9.89 -10.09
C ARG A 86 6.39 9.80 -11.50
N LYS A 87 7.68 9.51 -11.65
CA LYS A 87 8.30 9.31 -12.97
C LYS A 87 7.92 7.96 -13.60
N ALA A 88 7.47 6.99 -12.79
CA ALA A 88 7.00 5.72 -13.31
C ALA A 88 5.55 5.87 -13.81
N PRO A 89 5.29 5.67 -15.12
CA PRO A 89 3.97 5.94 -15.71
C PRO A 89 2.87 5.07 -15.10
N LEU A 90 3.22 3.89 -14.58
CA LEU A 90 2.27 2.97 -13.95
C LEU A 90 1.96 3.32 -12.49
N ALA A 91 2.80 4.13 -11.84
CA ALA A 91 2.60 4.60 -10.46
C ALA A 91 2.16 6.08 -10.40
N ALA A 92 2.19 6.80 -11.52
CA ALA A 92 1.87 8.23 -11.58
C ALA A 92 0.40 8.54 -11.23
N ASP A 93 -0.52 7.64 -11.55
CA ASP A 93 -1.95 7.78 -11.25
C ASP A 93 -2.33 7.26 -9.86
N ILE A 94 -1.40 6.67 -9.12
CA ILE A 94 -1.66 6.10 -7.80
C ILE A 94 -1.45 7.19 -6.74
N PRO A 95 -2.41 7.46 -5.85
CA PRO A 95 -2.22 8.45 -4.80
C PRO A 95 -1.08 8.03 -3.88
N ILE A 96 -0.20 8.99 -3.58
CA ILE A 96 0.92 8.82 -2.66
C ILE A 96 0.61 9.58 -1.38
N MET A 97 0.66 8.89 -0.24
CA MET A 97 0.52 9.48 1.08
C MET A 97 1.80 9.24 1.88
N VAL A 98 2.35 10.35 2.39
CA VAL A 98 3.50 10.33 3.32
C VAL A 98 2.94 10.27 4.74
N VAL A 99 3.44 9.35 5.55
CA VAL A 99 2.96 9.06 6.92
C VAL A 99 4.10 9.15 7.91
N ASP A 100 3.94 9.89 9.00
CA ASP A 100 4.92 10.01 10.10
C ASP A 100 4.67 8.97 11.20
#